data_AF-A0AAW3BFH2-F1
#
_entry.id   AF-A0AAW3BFH2-F1
#
_cell.length_a   1.000
_cell.length_b   1.000
_cell.length_c   1.000
_cell.angle_alpha   90.00
_cell.angle_beta   90.00
_cell.angle_gamma   90.00
#
_symmetry.space_group_name_H-M   'P 1'
#
loop_
_entity.id
_entity.type
_entity.pdbx_description
1 polymer ?
#
loop_
_entity_poly.entity_id
_entity_poly.type
_entity_poly.pdbx_seq_one_letter_code
_entity_poly.pdbx_strand_id
1 'polypeptide(L)'
;MSRNQNRKGGSKRGRLDEWITDARYPADLQNKAFEAYYKDNVIPASEWTAFMSCLQTGLPMSIRFNCAVPQVNAVDTFITQHLSEVFESKRIPFFPAQRAIQFGVSRGDLKRKQVNRTLKKIISAMNEGGYLTRQETVSMLPPLLLQVEPGMRVLDMCAAPGSKTSQILEFLLSGDAERGVVVANDVNVSRLDVLHHQTNRAAGAHLHVIITNADATRFPLLPPAERFDRVLCDVMCSGDGTLRKSIDMWPRWDALQGANLHHSQILVLLRGMASCKSGGIVVYSTCSLNPVEDEAVVSACLAQTKGTFELMDPTPLLPGLCASPGMTSWTVTTRDLTTVLRTHEEAKTFMKAQTTRRTFQYAPSMFANTELLVEQHIERTRRILPHAQDTGGFFVAALRCIAAVPEDARPRAESILDGNGTPALMKPLSDGMRATVQKALMLPDTFPYDHLIVRNEEARNQKVYLANSDAILLSQQLGCRIVQVGSKVFESVVKYRNDTLRFCPDGVADLVPFLPSNFLVPVTPLLLLELTAETPMSYTDFSTKTGQLTEELPPSFVLTTSWSVGGPIYVAAERSTKLGKVVAHVADWQVTVCKLALNLPLVESVEEGQEGVTEDGDATRKDAVVPAADAAAQ
;
A
#
# COMPACT_ATOMS: atom_id res chain seq x y z
N MET A 1 6.63 13.86 -12.78
CA MET A 1 5.59 12.91 -12.32
C MET A 1 5.88 11.54 -12.91
N SER A 2 6.19 10.55 -12.08
CA SER A 2 6.44 9.17 -12.53
C SER A 2 5.18 8.56 -13.15
N ARG A 3 5.30 7.89 -14.30
CA ARG A 3 4.20 7.16 -14.99
C ARG A 3 3.45 6.19 -14.08
N ASN A 4 4.07 5.72 -12.97
CA ASN A 4 3.41 4.87 -11.99
C ASN A 4 2.21 5.54 -11.29
N GLN A 5 2.12 6.88 -11.29
CA GLN A 5 0.97 7.59 -10.73
C GLN A 5 -0.15 7.87 -11.74
N ASN A 6 0.16 7.88 -13.04
CA ASN A 6 -0.80 8.09 -14.13
C ASN A 6 -1.40 6.77 -14.65
N ARG A 7 -1.11 5.63 -14.02
CA ARG A 7 -1.86 4.40 -14.26
C ARG A 7 -3.28 4.59 -13.74
N LYS A 8 -4.16 5.10 -14.60
CA LYS A 8 -5.61 5.03 -14.43
C LYS A 8 -5.97 3.59 -14.03
N GLY A 9 -6.72 3.42 -12.94
CA GLY A 9 -7.43 2.17 -12.67
C GLY A 9 -8.32 1.84 -13.86
N GLY A 10 -7.82 1.00 -14.77
CA GLY A 10 -8.48 0.69 -16.02
C GLY A 10 -9.75 -0.13 -15.78
N SER A 11 -10.85 0.35 -16.35
CA SER A 11 -12.12 -0.36 -16.55
C SER A 11 -11.90 -1.76 -17.15
N LYS A 12 -12.79 -2.71 -16.82
CA LYS A 12 -12.88 -4.09 -17.32
C LYS A 12 -13.15 -4.17 -18.84
N ARG A 13 -12.26 -3.65 -19.69
CA ARG A 13 -12.25 -3.97 -21.13
C ARG A 13 -10.86 -4.45 -21.53
N GLY A 14 -10.79 -5.74 -21.87
CA GLY A 14 -9.69 -6.38 -22.59
C GLY A 14 -8.29 -6.01 -22.10
N ARG A 15 -7.88 -6.51 -20.93
CA ARG A 15 -6.44 -6.62 -20.64
C ARG A 15 -5.88 -7.65 -21.62
N LEU A 16 -5.29 -7.19 -22.71
CA LEU A 16 -4.14 -7.89 -23.26
C LEU A 16 -3.12 -7.94 -22.11
N ASP A 17 -2.84 -9.15 -21.65
CA ASP A 17 -1.93 -9.44 -20.53
C ASP A 17 -0.47 -9.23 -20.96
N GLU A 18 -0.19 -8.14 -21.70
CA GLU A 18 1.14 -7.71 -22.14
C GLU A 18 1.90 -7.05 -20.99
N TRP A 19 2.02 -7.79 -19.88
CA TRP A 19 3.14 -7.63 -18.98
C TRP A 19 4.26 -8.50 -19.54
N ILE A 20 4.88 -8.04 -20.63
CA ILE A 20 6.15 -8.56 -21.13
C ILE A 20 7.04 -8.75 -19.89
N THR A 21 7.55 -9.96 -19.70
CA THR A 21 8.56 -10.27 -18.67
C THR A 21 9.54 -9.11 -18.58
N ASP A 22 9.89 -8.62 -17.38
CA ASP A 22 10.84 -7.52 -17.17
C ASP A 22 12.16 -7.82 -17.90
N ALA A 23 12.21 -7.53 -19.20
CA ALA A 23 13.33 -7.88 -20.05
C ALA A 23 14.40 -6.85 -19.73
N ARG A 24 15.43 -7.33 -19.02
CA ARG A 24 16.54 -6.52 -18.56
C ARG A 24 17.59 -6.51 -19.64
N TYR A 25 17.45 -5.58 -20.58
CA TYR A 25 18.49 -5.32 -21.55
C TYR A 25 19.54 -4.42 -20.90
N PRO A 26 20.84 -4.82 -20.86
CA PRO A 26 21.89 -4.00 -20.27
C PRO A 26 21.94 -2.57 -20.83
N ALA A 27 21.57 -2.40 -22.11
CA ALA A 27 21.49 -1.10 -22.76
C ALA A 27 20.49 -0.13 -22.11
N ASP A 28 19.44 -0.65 -21.46
CA ASP A 28 18.38 0.13 -20.80
C ASP A 28 18.66 0.36 -19.30
N LEU A 29 19.69 -0.28 -18.73
CA LEU A 29 20.03 -0.27 -17.30
C LEU A 29 21.28 0.57 -17.00
N GLN A 30 21.38 1.71 -17.67
CA GLN A 30 22.50 2.64 -17.55
C GLN A 30 22.01 4.08 -17.71
N ASN A 31 22.69 5.00 -17.02
CA ASN A 31 22.49 6.44 -17.18
C ASN A 31 23.75 7.15 -16.71
N LYS A 32 24.48 7.79 -17.63
CA LYS A 32 25.76 8.45 -17.33
C LYS A 32 25.63 9.57 -16.31
N ALA A 33 24.52 10.29 -16.29
CA ALA A 33 24.28 11.35 -15.33
C ALA A 33 24.03 10.77 -13.93
N PHE A 34 23.23 9.70 -13.83
CA PHE A 34 23.03 8.97 -12.58
C PHE A 34 24.37 8.47 -12.04
N GLU A 35 25.18 7.85 -12.91
CA GLU A 35 26.48 7.32 -12.55
C GLU A 35 27.43 8.40 -12.04
N ALA A 36 27.57 9.51 -12.76
CA ALA A 36 28.43 10.62 -12.34
C ALA A 36 27.97 11.23 -11.01
N TYR A 37 26.67 11.49 -10.86
CA TYR A 37 26.13 12.12 -9.65
C TYR A 37 26.33 11.25 -8.41
N TYR A 38 25.91 9.98 -8.47
CA TYR A 38 25.92 9.11 -7.29
C TYR A 38 27.31 8.63 -6.90
N LYS A 39 28.22 8.45 -7.86
CA LYS A 39 29.61 8.08 -7.61
C LYS A 39 30.38 9.17 -6.87
N ASP A 40 30.10 10.43 -7.18
CA ASP A 40 30.81 11.57 -6.60
C ASP A 40 30.14 12.10 -5.32
N ASN A 41 28.84 11.85 -5.11
CA ASN A 41 28.09 12.45 -4.00
C ASN A 41 27.67 11.50 -2.89
N VAL A 42 27.32 10.23 -3.17
CA VAL A 42 26.55 9.41 -2.20
C VAL A 42 27.20 8.07 -1.94
N ILE A 43 27.66 7.38 -2.99
CA ILE A 43 28.16 6.01 -2.88
C ILE A 43 29.68 6.04 -2.73
N PRO A 44 30.25 5.42 -1.69
CA PRO A 44 31.70 5.30 -1.54
C PRO A 44 32.35 4.65 -2.76
N ALA A 45 33.50 5.15 -3.20
CA ALA A 45 34.21 4.65 -4.38
C ALA A 45 34.51 3.14 -4.31
N SER A 46 34.76 2.61 -3.11
CA SER A 46 34.98 1.18 -2.84
C SER A 46 33.74 0.30 -3.05
N GLU A 47 32.55 0.89 -2.94
CA GLU A 47 31.27 0.17 -3.04
C GLU A 47 30.60 0.32 -4.42
N TRP A 48 31.07 1.27 -5.24
CA TRP A 48 30.46 1.64 -6.51
C TRP A 48 30.16 0.45 -7.43
N THR A 49 31.14 -0.44 -7.62
CA THR A 49 30.99 -1.61 -8.49
C THR A 49 29.88 -2.55 -7.99
N ALA A 50 29.81 -2.79 -6.68
CA ALA A 50 28.79 -3.65 -6.08
C ALA A 50 27.41 -2.99 -6.16
N PHE A 51 27.32 -1.68 -5.91
CA PHE A 51 26.09 -0.89 -6.04
C PHE A 51 25.51 -0.97 -7.45
N MET A 52 26.32 -0.66 -8.47
CA MET A 52 25.87 -0.69 -9.87
C MET A 52 25.50 -2.10 -10.32
N SER A 53 26.29 -3.11 -9.95
CA SER A 53 25.98 -4.52 -10.23
C SER A 53 24.64 -4.92 -9.64
N CYS A 54 24.37 -4.57 -8.37
CA CYS A 54 23.10 -4.86 -7.71
C CYS A 54 21.92 -4.16 -8.39
N LEU A 55 22.05 -2.88 -8.74
CA LEU A 55 20.99 -2.11 -9.41
C LEU A 55 20.53 -2.72 -10.75
N GLN A 56 21.43 -3.41 -11.44
CA GLN A 56 21.15 -4.05 -12.74
C GLN A 56 20.43 -5.41 -12.58
N THR A 57 20.38 -5.97 -11.37
CA THR A 57 19.69 -7.24 -11.08
C THR A 57 18.22 -7.06 -10.69
N GLY A 58 17.45 -8.15 -10.84
CA GLY A 58 16.07 -8.26 -10.37
C GLY A 58 15.94 -8.02 -8.88
N LEU A 59 15.02 -7.15 -8.47
CA LEU A 59 14.67 -7.00 -7.05
C LEU A 59 14.06 -8.31 -6.53
N PRO A 60 14.57 -8.90 -5.43
CA PRO A 60 13.99 -10.10 -4.85
C PRO A 60 12.59 -9.80 -4.31
N MET A 61 11.76 -10.84 -4.25
CA MET A 61 10.44 -10.74 -3.67
C MET A 61 10.48 -10.93 -2.16
N SER A 62 9.59 -10.24 -1.47
CA SER A 62 9.39 -10.39 -0.04
C SER A 62 7.92 -10.46 0.32
N ILE A 63 7.66 -11.22 1.38
CA ILE A 63 6.36 -11.37 2.03
C ILE A 63 6.51 -11.16 3.52
N ARG A 64 5.46 -10.63 4.14
CA ARG A 64 5.31 -10.59 5.60
C ARG A 64 4.03 -11.29 6.00
N PHE A 65 4.07 -12.09 7.05
CA PHE A 65 2.90 -12.78 7.56
C PHE A 65 2.07 -11.84 8.44
N ASN A 66 0.74 -11.90 8.30
CA ASN A 66 -0.14 -11.08 9.10
C ASN A 66 -0.21 -11.63 10.53
N CYS A 67 0.33 -10.86 11.48
CA CYS A 67 0.40 -11.30 12.88
C CYS A 67 -0.93 -11.21 13.62
N ALA A 68 -1.92 -10.49 13.07
CA ALA A 68 -3.28 -10.44 13.62
C ALA A 68 -4.10 -11.71 13.31
N VAL A 69 -3.63 -12.57 12.40
CA VAL A 69 -4.29 -13.85 12.12
C VAL A 69 -3.92 -14.89 13.18
N PRO A 70 -4.88 -15.52 13.87
CA PRO A 70 -4.58 -16.50 14.92
C PRO A 70 -3.71 -17.68 14.46
N GLN A 71 -3.93 -18.15 13.23
CA GLN A 71 -3.22 -19.30 12.63
C GLN A 71 -1.90 -18.92 11.94
N VAL A 72 -1.36 -17.71 12.19
CA VAL A 72 -0.14 -17.20 11.55
C VAL A 72 1.05 -18.17 11.56
N ASN A 73 1.26 -18.97 12.62
CA ASN A 73 2.33 -19.97 12.66
C ASN A 73 2.13 -21.11 11.64
N ALA A 74 0.88 -21.55 11.46
CA ALA A 74 0.54 -22.58 10.48
C ALA A 74 0.69 -22.03 9.04
N VAL A 75 0.22 -20.80 8.81
CA VAL A 75 0.41 -20.08 7.53
C VAL A 75 1.90 -19.92 7.21
N ASP A 76 2.70 -19.50 8.18
CA ASP A 76 4.15 -19.33 8.03
C ASP A 76 4.82 -20.66 7.64
N THR A 77 4.55 -21.72 8.40
CA THR A 77 5.08 -23.07 8.14
C THR A 77 4.71 -23.55 6.74
N PHE A 78 3.42 -23.43 6.39
CA PHE A 78 2.91 -23.84 5.08
C PHE A 78 3.60 -23.10 3.93
N ILE A 79 3.69 -21.77 4.02
CA ILE A 79 4.30 -20.96 2.95
C ILE A 79 5.80 -21.17 2.87
N THR A 80 6.48 -21.27 4.00
CA THR A 80 7.93 -21.53 4.04
C THR A 80 8.27 -22.87 3.39
N GLN A 81 7.49 -23.92 3.66
CA GLN A 81 7.66 -25.22 3.02
C GLN A 81 7.53 -25.11 1.49
N HIS A 82 6.43 -24.52 1.00
CA HIS A 82 6.19 -24.34 -0.43
C HIS A 82 7.22 -23.42 -1.12
N LEU A 83 7.77 -22.44 -0.39
CA LEU A 83 8.86 -21.60 -0.91
C LEU A 83 10.16 -22.40 -1.03
N SER A 84 10.52 -23.15 0.01
CA SER A 84 11.78 -23.89 0.09
C SER A 84 11.92 -25.01 -0.95
N GLU A 85 10.79 -25.54 -1.44
CA GLU A 85 10.77 -26.52 -2.53
C GLU A 85 11.23 -25.92 -3.88
N VAL A 86 11.15 -24.60 -4.03
CA VAL A 86 11.34 -23.92 -5.33
C VAL A 86 12.49 -22.92 -5.29
N PHE A 87 12.70 -22.25 -4.15
CA PHE A 87 13.59 -21.10 -4.04
C PHE A 87 14.35 -21.09 -2.72
N GLU A 88 15.59 -20.59 -2.76
CA GLU A 88 16.29 -20.18 -1.54
C GLU A 88 15.57 -18.96 -0.94
N SER A 89 15.27 -19.04 0.35
CA SER A 89 14.57 -18.00 1.10
C SER A 89 15.30 -17.68 2.40
N LYS A 90 15.23 -16.42 2.81
CA LYS A 90 15.90 -15.87 4.00
C LYS A 90 14.90 -15.10 4.83
N ARG A 91 14.97 -15.27 6.15
CA ARG A 91 14.19 -14.48 7.11
C ARG A 91 14.73 -13.05 7.16
N ILE A 92 13.84 -12.08 7.29
CA ILE A 92 14.21 -10.67 7.44
C ILE A 92 14.46 -10.40 8.93
N PRO A 93 15.71 -10.15 9.36
CA PRO A 93 16.08 -10.20 10.77
C PRO A 93 15.46 -9.09 11.61
N PHE A 94 15.27 -7.90 11.02
CA PHE A 94 14.70 -6.74 11.71
C PHE A 94 13.17 -6.76 11.79
N PHE A 95 12.50 -7.74 11.14
CA PHE A 95 11.05 -7.85 11.24
C PHE A 95 10.67 -8.62 12.51
N PRO A 96 9.67 -8.17 13.30
CA PRO A 96 9.27 -8.79 14.55
C PRO A 96 9.03 -10.30 14.42
N ALA A 97 9.57 -11.06 15.37
CA ALA A 97 9.53 -12.53 15.39
C ALA A 97 10.01 -13.21 14.08
N GLN A 98 10.80 -12.50 13.25
CA GLN A 98 11.25 -12.95 11.93
C GLN A 98 10.10 -13.39 11.01
N ARG A 99 8.92 -12.77 11.15
CA ARG A 99 7.71 -13.10 10.37
C ARG A 99 7.65 -12.45 8.99
N ALA A 100 8.81 -12.22 8.39
CA ALA A 100 8.92 -11.81 7.01
C ALA A 100 10.06 -12.57 6.32
N ILE A 101 9.85 -12.89 5.04
CA ILE A 101 10.72 -13.72 4.23
C ILE A 101 11.05 -12.97 2.94
N GLN A 102 12.32 -12.99 2.55
CA GLN A 102 12.80 -12.59 1.23
C GLN A 102 13.25 -13.84 0.46
N PHE A 103 12.95 -13.92 -0.83
CA PHE A 103 13.34 -15.04 -1.68
C PHE A 103 13.79 -14.55 -3.06
N GLY A 104 14.81 -15.22 -3.60
CA GLY A 104 15.63 -14.77 -4.74
C GLY A 104 14.95 -14.87 -6.11
N VAL A 105 13.75 -14.33 -6.24
CA VAL A 105 12.93 -14.43 -7.45
C VAL A 105 12.38 -13.07 -7.80
N SER A 106 12.57 -12.66 -9.05
CA SER A 106 11.90 -11.48 -9.55
C SER A 106 10.43 -11.77 -9.85
N ARG A 107 9.58 -10.74 -9.83
CA ARG A 107 8.17 -10.87 -10.20
C ARG A 107 7.97 -11.46 -11.60
N GLY A 108 8.89 -11.21 -12.53
CA GLY A 108 8.86 -11.75 -13.90
C GLY A 108 9.13 -13.25 -13.95
N ASP A 109 10.03 -13.75 -13.09
CA ASP A 109 10.47 -15.15 -13.10
C ASP A 109 9.43 -16.13 -12.52
N LEU A 110 8.53 -15.63 -11.67
CA LEU A 110 7.38 -16.39 -11.16
C LEU A 110 6.37 -16.84 -12.24
N LYS A 111 6.46 -16.30 -13.46
CA LYS A 111 5.55 -16.66 -14.56
C LYS A 111 6.05 -17.79 -15.47
N ARG A 112 7.34 -18.15 -15.39
CA ARG A 112 8.02 -18.95 -16.42
C ARG A 112 7.86 -20.47 -16.29
N LYS A 113 7.82 -21.02 -15.07
CA LYS A 113 7.69 -22.47 -14.82
C LYS A 113 6.32 -22.82 -14.20
N GLN A 114 5.81 -24.04 -14.45
CA GLN A 114 4.52 -24.47 -13.91
C GLN A 114 4.47 -24.49 -12.37
N VAL A 115 5.52 -24.98 -11.72
CA VAL A 115 5.69 -24.93 -10.25
C VAL A 115 5.57 -23.48 -9.74
N ASN A 116 6.15 -22.53 -10.45
CA ASN A 116 6.05 -21.11 -10.12
C ASN A 116 4.62 -20.56 -10.29
N ARG A 117 3.83 -21.09 -11.23
CA ARG A 117 2.41 -20.70 -11.42
C ARG A 117 1.54 -21.15 -10.24
N THR A 118 1.75 -22.36 -9.72
CA THR A 118 1.03 -22.87 -8.54
C THR A 118 1.37 -22.02 -7.31
N LEU A 119 2.66 -21.83 -7.02
CA LEU A 119 3.12 -21.02 -5.90
C LEU A 119 2.62 -19.56 -6.01
N LYS A 120 2.61 -18.99 -7.22
CA LYS A 120 2.02 -17.67 -7.47
C LYS A 120 0.52 -17.62 -7.13
N LYS A 121 -0.26 -18.65 -7.48
CA LYS A 121 -1.69 -18.72 -7.11
C LYS A 121 -1.86 -18.83 -5.59
N ILE A 122 -1.05 -19.63 -4.92
CA ILE A 122 -1.03 -19.74 -3.44
C ILE A 122 -0.75 -18.37 -2.84
N ILE A 123 0.37 -17.73 -3.19
CA ILE A 123 0.75 -16.41 -2.65
C ILE A 123 -0.32 -15.35 -2.94
N SER A 124 -0.94 -15.36 -4.13
CA SER A 124 -2.03 -14.40 -4.44
C SER A 124 -3.24 -14.63 -3.56
N ALA A 125 -3.69 -15.88 -3.41
CA ALA A 125 -4.84 -16.21 -2.59
C ALA A 125 -4.58 -15.92 -1.11
N MET A 126 -3.39 -16.25 -0.59
CA MET A 126 -3.00 -15.91 0.78
C MET A 126 -2.94 -14.40 1.00
N ASN A 127 -2.47 -13.67 -0.02
CA ASN A 127 -2.41 -12.21 0.02
C ASN A 127 -3.79 -11.56 -0.05
N GLU A 128 -4.71 -12.10 -0.84
CA GLU A 128 -6.08 -11.59 -0.96
C GLU A 128 -6.94 -11.94 0.26
N GLY A 129 -6.74 -13.10 0.87
CA GLY A 129 -7.39 -13.50 2.13
C GLY A 129 -6.77 -12.90 3.40
N GLY A 130 -5.78 -12.02 3.29
CA GLY A 130 -5.19 -11.31 4.43
C GLY A 130 -4.25 -12.14 5.32
N TYR A 131 -3.84 -13.34 4.90
CA TYR A 131 -2.94 -14.22 5.66
C TYR A 131 -1.47 -13.76 5.61
N LEU A 132 -1.09 -13.14 4.50
CA LEU A 132 0.23 -12.53 4.29
C LEU A 132 0.09 -11.29 3.42
N THR A 133 1.11 -10.46 3.36
CA THR A 133 1.19 -9.33 2.43
C THR A 133 2.49 -9.38 1.65
N ARG A 134 2.41 -9.21 0.33
CA ARG A 134 3.58 -8.94 -0.51
C ARG A 134 3.99 -7.49 -0.34
N GLN A 135 5.17 -7.27 0.20
CA GLN A 135 5.72 -5.93 0.43
C GLN A 135 7.24 -6.02 0.34
N GLU A 136 7.84 -5.02 -0.30
CA GLU A 136 9.28 -4.92 -0.37
C GLU A 136 9.89 -4.73 1.03
N THR A 137 11.00 -5.43 1.28
CA THR A 137 11.79 -5.43 2.51
C THR A 137 11.98 -4.02 3.09
N VAL A 138 12.48 -3.08 2.31
CA VAL A 138 12.71 -1.69 2.78
C VAL A 138 11.42 -0.90 3.01
N SER A 139 10.33 -1.26 2.32
CA SER A 139 9.04 -0.63 2.57
C SER A 139 8.42 -1.05 3.90
N MET A 140 8.94 -2.08 4.57
CA MET A 140 8.47 -2.51 5.90
C MET A 140 9.02 -1.64 7.03
N LEU A 141 10.12 -0.90 6.79
CA LEU A 141 10.84 -0.14 7.81
C LEU A 141 10.03 1.00 8.43
N PRO A 142 9.30 1.83 7.65
CA PRO A 142 8.63 2.99 8.25
C PRO A 142 7.55 2.60 9.28
N PRO A 143 6.65 1.63 9.02
CA PRO A 143 5.71 1.18 10.04
C PRO A 143 6.35 0.54 11.28
N LEU A 144 7.50 -0.12 11.13
CA LEU A 144 8.24 -0.67 12.29
C LEU A 144 8.76 0.44 13.20
N LEU A 145 9.29 1.51 12.61
CA LEU A 145 9.80 2.67 13.35
C LEU A 145 8.70 3.50 14.00
N LEU A 146 7.46 3.44 13.49
CA LEU A 146 6.33 4.07 14.13
C LEU A 146 6.04 3.44 15.50
N GLN A 147 6.38 2.18 15.78
CA GLN A 147 6.05 1.54 17.06
C GLN A 147 4.55 1.73 17.41
N VAL A 148 3.70 1.28 16.49
CA VAL A 148 2.24 1.36 16.62
C VAL A 148 1.77 0.33 17.64
N GLU A 149 0.90 0.76 18.55
CA GLU A 149 0.28 -0.10 19.56
C GLU A 149 -1.26 -0.04 19.43
N PRO A 150 -1.98 -1.07 19.90
CA PRO A 150 -3.44 -1.05 19.99
C PRO A 150 -4.00 0.21 20.66
N GLY A 151 -5.12 0.72 20.14
CA GLY A 151 -5.78 1.92 20.66
C GLY A 151 -5.19 3.26 20.20
N MET A 152 -4.07 3.28 19.48
CA MET A 152 -3.47 4.51 18.98
C MET A 152 -4.21 5.12 17.78
N ARG A 153 -4.06 6.43 17.61
CA ARG A 153 -4.47 7.17 16.41
C ARG A 153 -3.26 7.38 15.51
N VAL A 154 -3.33 6.85 14.30
CA VAL A 154 -2.23 6.90 13.32
C VAL A 154 -2.67 7.66 12.08
N LEU A 155 -1.83 8.56 11.57
CA LEU A 155 -2.03 9.23 10.29
C LEU A 155 -1.00 8.74 9.28
N ASP A 156 -1.46 8.26 8.12
CA ASP A 156 -0.64 7.99 6.94
C ASP A 156 -0.90 9.07 5.89
N MET A 157 0.05 10.01 5.74
CA MET A 157 -0.13 11.22 4.93
C MET A 157 -0.25 10.97 3.44
N CYS A 158 0.36 9.88 2.94
CA CYS A 158 0.54 9.57 1.52
C CYS A 158 0.33 8.05 1.31
N ALA A 159 -0.87 7.59 1.66
CA ALA A 159 -1.15 6.20 1.96
C ALA A 159 -1.20 5.27 0.75
N ALA A 160 -1.65 5.73 -0.43
CA ALA A 160 -1.85 4.81 -1.54
C ALA A 160 -0.48 4.32 -2.07
N PRO A 161 -0.35 3.03 -2.44
CA PRO A 161 -1.41 2.04 -2.66
C PRO A 161 -1.84 1.27 -1.40
N GLY A 162 -1.30 1.54 -0.21
CA GLY A 162 -1.81 1.01 1.06
C GLY A 162 -0.99 -0.07 1.75
N SER A 163 0.21 -0.42 1.27
CA SER A 163 1.02 -1.48 1.89
C SER A 163 1.53 -1.11 3.29
N LYS A 164 1.90 0.16 3.49
CA LYS A 164 2.32 0.68 4.80
C LYS A 164 1.12 0.85 5.72
N THR A 165 0.01 1.37 5.20
CA THR A 165 -1.27 1.46 5.92
C THR A 165 -1.76 0.09 6.40
N SER A 166 -1.71 -0.95 5.57
CA SER A 166 -2.10 -2.29 5.99
C SER A 166 -1.19 -2.85 7.08
N GLN A 167 0.12 -2.59 7.00
CA GLN A 167 1.06 -2.98 8.05
C GLN A 167 0.79 -2.23 9.37
N ILE A 168 0.45 -0.95 9.31
CA ILE A 168 0.03 -0.15 10.48
C ILE A 168 -1.24 -0.76 11.10
N LEU A 169 -2.24 -1.10 10.28
CA LEU A 169 -3.47 -1.73 10.76
C LEU A 169 -3.19 -3.05 11.47
N GLU A 170 -2.30 -3.89 10.93
CA GLU A 170 -1.95 -5.16 11.58
C GLU A 170 -1.29 -4.98 12.96
N PHE A 171 -0.46 -3.95 13.14
CA PHE A 171 0.08 -3.62 14.46
C PHE A 171 -1.00 -3.09 15.40
N LEU A 172 -1.90 -2.24 14.90
CA LEU A 172 -3.01 -1.69 15.66
C LEU A 172 -3.98 -2.78 16.15
N LEU A 173 -4.17 -3.83 15.35
CA LEU A 173 -5.07 -4.96 15.62
C LEU A 173 -4.39 -6.10 16.38
N SER A 174 -3.15 -5.93 16.82
CA SER A 174 -2.45 -7.01 17.55
C SER A 174 -3.14 -7.23 18.91
N GLY A 175 -3.70 -8.43 19.12
CA GLY A 175 -4.50 -8.76 20.31
C GLY A 175 -6.00 -8.47 20.11
N ASP A 176 -6.73 -8.25 21.20
CA ASP A 176 -8.18 -7.99 21.18
C ASP A 176 -8.49 -6.48 21.13
N ALA A 177 -7.95 -5.79 20.13
CA ALA A 177 -8.04 -4.34 20.03
C ALA A 177 -9.41 -3.86 19.51
N GLU A 178 -10.26 -3.35 20.41
CA GLU A 178 -11.56 -2.75 20.03
C GLU A 178 -11.47 -1.26 19.63
N ARG A 179 -10.32 -0.63 19.90
CA ARG A 179 -10.09 0.81 19.75
C ARG A 179 -8.91 1.13 18.85
N GLY A 180 -8.75 2.41 18.54
CA GLY A 180 -7.69 2.93 17.67
C GLY A 180 -8.16 3.10 16.24
N VAL A 181 -7.46 3.97 15.51
CA VAL A 181 -7.85 4.35 14.14
C VAL A 181 -6.64 4.75 13.31
N VAL A 182 -6.66 4.37 12.03
CA VAL A 182 -5.73 4.80 11.00
C VAL A 182 -6.45 5.72 10.03
N VAL A 183 -5.99 6.97 9.92
CA VAL A 183 -6.39 7.89 8.86
C VAL A 183 -5.43 7.73 7.69
N ALA A 184 -5.91 7.21 6.58
CA ALA A 184 -5.16 6.94 5.38
C ALA A 184 -5.49 8.00 4.32
N ASN A 185 -4.58 8.96 4.13
CA ASN A 185 -4.76 10.08 3.21
C ASN A 185 -4.00 9.89 1.90
N ASP A 186 -4.63 10.13 0.76
CA ASP A 186 -3.92 10.31 -0.51
C ASP A 186 -4.63 11.32 -1.41
N VAL A 187 -3.84 12.15 -2.09
CA VAL A 187 -4.36 13.19 -3.00
C VAL A 187 -4.90 12.59 -4.30
N ASN A 188 -4.38 11.44 -4.73
CA ASN A 188 -4.73 10.81 -6.00
C ASN A 188 -5.95 9.90 -5.87
N VAL A 189 -7.11 10.43 -6.26
CA VAL A 189 -8.41 9.74 -6.22
C VAL A 189 -8.37 8.37 -6.91
N SER A 190 -7.64 8.24 -8.03
CA SER A 190 -7.62 6.97 -8.80
C SER A 190 -6.89 5.83 -8.09
N ARG A 191 -6.10 6.13 -7.06
CA ARG A 191 -5.35 5.13 -6.27
C ARG A 191 -6.07 4.75 -4.98
N LEU A 192 -7.13 5.47 -4.60
CA LEU A 192 -7.89 5.22 -3.38
C LEU A 192 -8.64 3.89 -3.40
N ASP A 193 -9.13 3.45 -4.56
CA ASP A 193 -9.77 2.14 -4.69
C ASP A 193 -8.78 1.00 -4.40
N VAL A 194 -7.51 1.18 -4.80
CA VAL A 194 -6.45 0.21 -4.50
C VAL A 194 -6.13 0.23 -3.01
N LEU A 195 -5.99 1.41 -2.40
CA LEU A 195 -5.79 1.57 -0.95
C LEU A 195 -6.92 0.90 -0.15
N HIS A 196 -8.17 1.14 -0.55
CA HIS A 196 -9.36 0.52 0.03
C HIS A 196 -9.27 -1.00 -0.03
N HIS A 197 -9.07 -1.56 -1.23
CA HIS A 197 -9.02 -3.01 -1.39
C HIS A 197 -7.83 -3.65 -0.65
N GLN A 198 -6.69 -2.97 -0.57
CA GLN A 198 -5.49 -3.48 0.13
C GLN A 198 -5.68 -3.51 1.65
N THR A 199 -6.35 -2.51 2.21
CA THR A 199 -6.61 -2.40 3.65
C THR A 199 -7.74 -3.30 4.13
N ASN A 200 -8.65 -3.72 3.24
CA ASN A 200 -9.82 -4.56 3.57
C ASN A 200 -9.56 -6.08 3.57
N ARG A 201 -8.30 -6.52 3.50
CA ARG A 201 -7.99 -7.95 3.36
C ARG A 201 -7.95 -8.71 4.68
N ALA A 202 -7.54 -8.03 5.74
CA ALA A 202 -7.52 -8.60 7.08
C ALA A 202 -8.89 -8.35 7.72
N ALA A 203 -9.53 -9.42 8.22
CA ALA A 203 -10.76 -9.32 8.97
C ALA A 203 -10.57 -8.41 10.20
N GLY A 204 -11.57 -7.58 10.50
CA GLY A 204 -11.56 -6.56 11.54
C GLY A 204 -10.84 -5.26 11.14
N ALA A 205 -9.93 -5.28 10.17
CA ALA A 205 -9.04 -4.14 9.93
C ALA A 205 -9.74 -2.89 9.42
N HIS A 206 -10.75 -3.06 8.55
CA HIS A 206 -11.46 -1.91 7.97
C HIS A 206 -12.29 -1.16 9.00
N LEU A 207 -12.66 -1.78 10.12
CA LEU A 207 -13.35 -1.11 11.22
C LEU A 207 -12.53 0.06 11.81
N HIS A 208 -11.21 0.00 11.66
CA HIS A 208 -10.24 0.95 12.21
C HIS A 208 -9.71 1.94 11.16
N VAL A 209 -10.25 1.99 9.94
CA VAL A 209 -9.70 2.85 8.87
C VAL A 209 -10.64 3.98 8.45
N ILE A 210 -10.07 5.16 8.26
CA ILE A 210 -10.70 6.29 7.57
C ILE A 210 -9.86 6.62 6.35
N ILE A 211 -10.45 6.59 5.16
CA ILE A 211 -9.79 6.97 3.91
C ILE A 211 -10.18 8.40 3.56
N THR A 212 -9.20 9.29 3.45
CA THR A 212 -9.40 10.70 3.08
C THR A 212 -8.75 11.03 1.76
N ASN A 213 -9.28 12.07 1.12
CA ASN A 213 -8.71 12.67 -0.07
C ASN A 213 -8.40 14.15 0.19
N ALA A 214 -7.17 14.43 0.61
CA ALA A 214 -6.68 15.77 0.86
C ALA A 214 -5.23 15.93 0.40
N ASP A 215 -4.84 17.16 0.12
CA ASP A 215 -3.45 17.54 -0.12
C ASP A 215 -2.68 17.48 1.21
N ALA A 216 -1.69 16.58 1.29
CA ALA A 216 -0.90 16.34 2.50
C ALA A 216 -0.13 17.58 2.97
N THR A 217 0.22 18.51 2.08
CA THR A 217 0.89 19.77 2.44
C THR A 217 0.00 20.69 3.29
N ARG A 218 -1.32 20.48 3.22
CA ARG A 218 -2.35 21.30 3.87
C ARG A 218 -3.33 20.47 4.71
N PHE A 219 -3.06 19.19 4.94
CA PHE A 219 -3.95 18.25 5.65
C PHE A 219 -4.48 18.85 6.97
N PRO A 220 -5.79 18.90 7.28
CA PRO A 220 -6.31 19.67 8.42
C PRO A 220 -5.64 19.36 9.78
N LEU A 221 -5.35 20.41 10.56
CA LEU A 221 -4.81 20.25 11.90
C LEU A 221 -5.96 20.05 12.89
N LEU A 222 -5.90 18.93 13.60
CA LEU A 222 -6.85 18.63 14.67
C LEU A 222 -6.52 19.41 15.95
N PRO A 223 -7.53 19.68 16.81
CA PRO A 223 -7.30 20.18 18.15
C PRO A 223 -6.29 19.30 18.92
N PRO A 224 -5.52 19.83 19.88
CA PRO A 224 -4.47 19.08 20.57
C PRO A 224 -4.90 17.73 21.15
N ALA A 225 -6.10 17.63 21.73
CA ALA A 225 -6.64 16.39 22.27
C ALA A 225 -6.88 15.31 21.19
N GLU A 226 -7.09 15.72 19.94
CA GLU A 226 -7.49 14.86 18.84
C GLU A 226 -6.34 14.51 17.88
N ARG A 227 -5.15 15.04 18.13
CA ARG A 227 -3.94 14.78 17.33
C ARG A 227 -3.55 13.30 17.32
N PHE A 228 -2.63 12.98 16.42
CA PHE A 228 -2.19 11.61 16.19
C PHE A 228 -1.05 11.23 17.12
N ASP A 229 -1.09 9.99 17.60
CA ASP A 229 -0.01 9.40 18.40
C ASP A 229 1.18 9.02 17.51
N ARG A 230 0.89 8.72 16.24
CA ARG A 230 1.85 8.32 15.20
C ARG A 230 1.52 8.97 13.86
N VAL A 231 2.54 9.45 13.14
CA VAL A 231 2.37 10.02 11.80
C VAL A 231 3.41 9.46 10.84
N LEU A 232 2.94 8.88 9.74
CA LEU A 232 3.78 8.43 8.63
C LEU A 232 3.76 9.47 7.51
N CYS A 233 4.95 9.92 7.15
CA CYS A 233 5.24 10.77 6.01
C CYS A 233 6.10 9.97 5.00
N ASP A 234 5.51 8.96 4.36
CA ASP A 234 6.11 8.27 3.21
C ASP A 234 5.86 9.09 1.95
N VAL A 235 6.73 10.07 1.71
CA VAL A 235 6.44 11.16 0.79
C VAL A 235 6.69 10.78 -0.67
N MET A 236 6.03 11.52 -1.55
CA MET A 236 6.35 11.54 -2.97
C MET A 236 7.79 11.99 -3.20
N CYS A 237 8.57 11.16 -3.90
CA CYS A 237 9.98 11.40 -4.21
C CYS A 237 10.31 11.09 -5.67
N SER A 238 11.55 11.35 -6.08
CA SER A 238 12.07 11.04 -7.42
C SER A 238 11.99 9.53 -7.73
N GLY A 239 12.14 8.70 -6.69
CA GLY A 239 12.00 7.25 -6.74
C GLY A 239 13.24 6.53 -7.27
N ASP A 240 14.41 7.18 -7.33
CA ASP A 240 15.62 6.62 -7.91
C ASP A 240 16.25 5.46 -7.11
N GLY A 241 15.80 5.21 -5.88
CA GLY A 241 16.03 3.95 -5.16
C GLY A 241 15.27 2.74 -5.75
N THR A 242 14.35 2.95 -6.69
CA THR A 242 13.49 1.88 -7.24
C THR A 242 13.89 1.41 -8.63
N LEU A 243 15.08 1.78 -9.13
CA LEU A 243 15.61 1.39 -10.45
C LEU A 243 15.62 -0.13 -10.68
N ARG A 244 15.76 -0.93 -9.61
CA ARG A 244 15.68 -2.40 -9.67
C ARG A 244 14.30 -2.94 -10.04
N LYS A 245 13.21 -2.16 -9.90
CA LYS A 245 11.83 -2.60 -10.22
C LYS A 245 11.09 -1.68 -11.20
N SER A 246 11.64 -0.50 -11.48
CA SER A 246 11.04 0.50 -12.37
C SER A 246 12.06 0.87 -13.44
N ILE A 247 12.26 -0.09 -14.37
CA ILE A 247 13.27 -0.03 -15.43
C ILE A 247 13.11 1.24 -16.29
N ASP A 248 11.88 1.70 -16.48
CA ASP A 248 11.56 2.88 -17.27
C ASP A 248 12.07 4.21 -16.67
N MET A 249 12.62 4.21 -15.46
CA MET A 249 13.23 5.39 -14.86
C MET A 249 14.70 5.61 -15.24
N TRP A 250 15.44 4.56 -15.59
CA TRP A 250 16.85 4.67 -16.00
C TRP A 250 17.09 5.79 -17.03
N PRO A 251 16.43 5.78 -18.22
CA PRO A 251 16.69 6.81 -19.24
C PRO A 251 16.14 8.19 -18.87
N ARG A 252 15.30 8.28 -17.82
CA ARG A 252 14.64 9.53 -17.43
C ARG A 252 15.30 10.20 -16.26
N TRP A 253 16.21 9.55 -15.54
CA TRP A 253 16.83 10.11 -14.34
C TRP A 253 17.58 11.41 -14.65
N ASP A 254 17.39 12.45 -13.82
CA ASP A 254 18.20 13.67 -13.80
C ASP A 254 18.26 14.25 -12.37
N ALA A 255 19.33 14.99 -12.06
CA ALA A 255 19.60 15.48 -10.71
C ALA A 255 18.56 16.48 -10.16
N LEU A 256 17.77 17.14 -11.02
CA LEU A 256 16.76 18.10 -10.58
C LEU A 256 15.42 17.44 -10.23
N GLN A 257 15.21 16.16 -10.54
CA GLN A 257 13.93 15.50 -10.22
C GLN A 257 13.65 15.49 -8.71
N GLY A 258 14.65 15.17 -7.90
CA GLY A 258 14.53 15.24 -6.45
C GLY A 258 14.43 16.68 -5.95
N ALA A 259 15.26 17.58 -6.46
CA ALA A 259 15.25 18.99 -6.08
C ALA A 259 13.88 19.69 -6.34
N ASN A 260 13.16 19.29 -7.40
CA ASN A 260 11.81 19.80 -7.68
C ASN A 260 10.75 19.38 -6.64
N LEU A 261 11.00 18.33 -5.85
CA LEU A 261 10.06 17.82 -4.84
C LEU A 261 10.39 18.33 -3.42
N HIS A 262 11.63 18.81 -3.20
CA HIS A 262 12.16 19.23 -1.91
C HIS A 262 11.20 20.13 -1.10
N HIS A 263 10.67 21.19 -1.73
CA HIS A 263 9.76 22.11 -1.03
C HIS A 263 8.47 21.41 -0.58
N SER A 264 7.84 20.63 -1.46
CA SER A 264 6.62 19.89 -1.12
C SER A 264 6.87 18.85 -0.03
N GLN A 265 8.03 18.18 -0.04
CA GLN A 265 8.43 17.22 0.99
C GLN A 265 8.60 17.88 2.37
N ILE A 266 9.21 19.07 2.42
CA ILE A 266 9.28 19.90 3.63
C ILE A 266 7.87 20.22 4.13
N LEU A 267 6.97 20.68 3.26
CA LEU A 267 5.60 21.03 3.67
C LEU A 267 4.83 19.82 4.22
N VAL A 268 4.95 18.65 3.59
CA VAL A 268 4.31 17.42 4.09
C VAL A 268 4.88 17.01 5.45
N LEU A 269 6.21 17.02 5.63
CA LEU A 269 6.84 16.64 6.89
C LEU A 269 6.48 17.63 8.02
N LEU A 270 6.56 18.94 7.78
CA LEU A 270 6.13 19.95 8.75
C LEU A 270 4.67 19.78 9.14
N ARG A 271 3.79 19.46 8.17
CA ARG A 271 2.38 19.21 8.45
C ARG A 271 2.17 17.94 9.27
N GLY A 272 2.96 16.90 9.03
CA GLY A 272 2.97 15.68 9.83
C GLY A 272 3.44 15.92 11.26
N MET A 273 4.53 16.68 11.42
CA MET A 273 5.04 17.10 12.73
C MET A 273 4.01 17.93 13.50
N ALA A 274 3.33 18.87 12.86
CA ALA A 274 2.28 19.67 13.51
C ALA A 274 1.02 18.85 13.88
N SER A 275 0.76 17.75 13.16
CA SER A 275 -0.37 16.84 13.41
C SER A 275 -0.10 15.84 14.55
N CYS A 276 1.16 15.74 14.99
CA CYS A 276 1.59 14.80 16.02
C CYS A 276 1.36 15.37 17.44
N LYS A 277 1.00 14.49 18.37
CA LYS A 277 0.94 14.79 19.82
C LYS A 277 2.33 14.93 20.41
N SER A 278 2.44 15.61 21.55
CA SER A 278 3.64 15.54 22.39
C SER A 278 3.85 14.10 22.86
N GLY A 279 5.08 13.60 22.79
CA GLY A 279 5.43 12.19 23.02
C GLY A 279 5.18 11.26 21.83
N GLY A 280 4.53 11.74 20.75
CA GLY A 280 4.27 10.95 19.55
C GLY A 280 5.50 10.79 18.64
N ILE A 281 5.37 9.91 17.64
CA ILE A 281 6.44 9.59 16.67
C ILE A 281 5.99 9.98 15.27
N VAL A 282 6.87 10.67 14.54
CA VAL A 282 6.72 10.96 13.11
C VAL A 282 7.81 10.18 12.37
N VAL A 283 7.45 9.42 11.35
CA VAL A 283 8.43 8.75 10.48
C VAL A 283 8.37 9.38 9.10
N TYR A 284 9.51 9.91 8.65
CA TYR A 284 9.71 10.37 7.28
C TYR A 284 10.42 9.28 6.48
N SER A 285 9.94 8.98 5.27
CA SER A 285 10.62 8.04 4.38
C SER A 285 10.50 8.40 2.91
N THR A 286 11.51 7.99 2.14
CA THR A 286 11.54 8.10 0.68
C THR A 286 12.06 6.79 0.08
N CYS A 287 11.70 6.51 -1.17
CA CYS A 287 12.42 5.54 -2.01
C CYS A 287 13.41 6.25 -2.94
N SER A 288 14.04 7.32 -2.44
CA SER A 288 15.12 8.08 -3.08
C SER A 288 16.46 7.71 -2.44
N LEU A 289 17.54 8.00 -3.16
CA LEU A 289 18.91 8.02 -2.62
C LEU A 289 19.47 9.45 -2.57
N ASN A 290 18.71 10.46 -3.00
CA ASN A 290 19.18 11.82 -3.16
C ASN A 290 19.16 12.60 -1.83
N PRO A 291 20.30 13.12 -1.34
CA PRO A 291 20.35 13.85 -0.07
C PRO A 291 19.52 15.13 -0.04
N VAL A 292 19.19 15.71 -1.20
CA VAL A 292 18.28 16.86 -1.30
C VAL A 292 16.84 16.48 -0.95
N GLU A 293 16.43 15.24 -1.19
CA GLU A 293 15.12 14.73 -0.76
C GLU A 293 15.17 14.14 0.65
N ASP A 294 16.34 13.69 1.10
CA ASP A 294 16.49 12.93 2.34
C ASP A 294 16.91 13.84 3.51
N GLU A 295 18.20 13.95 3.81
CA GLU A 295 18.70 14.68 4.98
C GLU A 295 18.39 16.17 4.91
N ALA A 296 18.43 16.77 3.73
CA ALA A 296 18.12 18.18 3.53
C ALA A 296 16.69 18.52 3.98
N VAL A 297 15.72 17.65 3.67
CA VAL A 297 14.31 17.83 4.09
C VAL A 297 14.18 17.69 5.59
N VAL A 298 14.77 16.63 6.17
CA VAL A 298 14.72 16.36 7.61
C VAL A 298 15.36 17.52 8.40
N SER A 299 16.55 17.95 7.99
CA SER A 299 17.29 19.04 8.62
C SER A 299 16.53 20.37 8.58
N ALA A 300 15.94 20.70 7.43
CA ALA A 300 15.14 21.92 7.25
C ALA A 300 13.88 21.93 8.13
N CYS A 301 13.25 20.77 8.34
CA CYS A 301 12.10 20.64 9.22
C CYS A 301 12.49 20.73 10.70
N LEU A 302 13.56 20.03 11.11
CA LEU A 302 14.10 20.10 12.47
C LEU A 302 14.44 21.55 12.87
N ALA A 303 15.13 22.29 12.00
CA ALA A 303 15.47 23.70 12.22
C ALA A 303 14.22 24.58 12.44
N GLN A 304 13.16 24.36 11.67
CA GLN A 304 11.91 25.11 11.80
C GLN A 304 11.12 24.76 13.07
N THR A 305 11.25 23.54 13.56
CA THR A 305 10.57 23.08 14.78
C THR A 305 11.25 23.51 16.08
N LYS A 306 12.39 24.22 16.01
CA LYS A 306 13.08 24.89 17.14
C LYS A 306 13.25 23.99 18.37
N GLY A 307 13.67 22.74 18.15
CA GLY A 307 13.93 21.77 19.22
C GLY A 307 12.70 21.04 19.76
N THR A 308 11.50 21.15 19.16
CA THR A 308 10.33 20.35 19.57
C THR A 308 10.35 18.90 19.07
N PHE A 309 11.25 18.59 18.15
CA PHE A 309 11.49 17.25 17.65
C PHE A 309 12.97 16.89 17.73
N GLU A 310 13.23 15.61 18.01
CA GLU A 310 14.57 15.02 17.98
C GLU A 310 14.58 13.75 17.13
N LEU A 311 15.74 13.44 16.53
CA LEU A 311 15.93 12.17 15.82
C LEU A 311 16.13 11.02 16.81
N MET A 312 15.35 9.97 16.60
CA MET A 312 15.48 8.70 17.33
C MET A 312 16.60 7.86 16.72
N ASP A 313 17.38 7.16 17.54
CA ASP A 313 18.29 6.13 17.04
C ASP A 313 17.48 4.87 16.67
N PRO A 314 17.44 4.46 15.39
CA PRO A 314 16.67 3.30 14.96
C PRO A 314 17.38 1.97 15.21
N THR A 315 18.66 1.98 15.60
CA THR A 315 19.49 0.76 15.73
C THR A 315 18.88 -0.28 16.69
N PRO A 316 18.40 0.10 17.90
CA PRO A 316 17.77 -0.87 18.80
C PRO A 316 16.44 -1.41 18.29
N LEU A 317 15.78 -0.69 17.38
CA LEU A 317 14.44 -1.01 16.88
C LEU A 317 14.47 -1.92 15.65
N LEU A 318 15.61 -1.99 14.96
CA LEU A 318 15.76 -2.71 13.70
C LEU A 318 16.98 -3.64 13.74
N PRO A 319 17.00 -4.66 14.64
CA PRO A 319 18.15 -5.53 14.81
C PRO A 319 18.47 -6.29 13.52
N GLY A 320 19.74 -6.24 13.10
CA GLY A 320 20.21 -6.92 11.89
C GLY A 320 19.91 -6.20 10.57
N LEU A 321 19.38 -4.97 10.60
CA LEU A 321 19.29 -4.13 9.41
C LEU A 321 20.68 -3.67 8.95
N CYS A 322 21.04 -3.96 7.69
CA CYS A 322 22.21 -3.37 7.05
C CYS A 322 21.83 -2.01 6.46
N ALA A 323 22.30 -0.92 7.06
CA ALA A 323 22.07 0.45 6.60
C ALA A 323 23.27 1.35 6.89
N SER A 324 23.44 2.39 6.07
CA SER A 324 24.40 3.47 6.30
C SER A 324 23.75 4.58 7.14
N PRO A 325 24.52 5.32 7.95
CA PRO A 325 24.02 6.51 8.63
C PRO A 325 23.67 7.62 7.64
N GLY A 326 22.89 8.60 8.08
CA GLY A 326 22.65 9.83 7.35
C GLY A 326 23.93 10.59 7.02
N MET A 327 23.93 11.26 5.89
CA MET A 327 25.04 12.06 5.39
C MET A 327 25.09 13.44 6.05
N THR A 328 26.30 13.95 6.30
CA THR A 328 26.53 15.30 6.85
C THR A 328 27.05 16.29 5.80
N SER A 329 27.30 15.83 4.57
CA SER A 329 27.81 16.65 3.46
C SER A 329 27.44 16.04 2.12
N TRP A 330 27.12 16.90 1.15
CA TRP A 330 26.86 16.56 -0.26
C TRP A 330 27.00 17.81 -1.13
N THR A 331 26.98 17.65 -2.45
CA THR A 331 26.93 18.79 -3.39
C THR A 331 25.63 18.81 -4.17
N VAL A 332 25.24 20.02 -4.61
CA VAL A 332 24.09 20.22 -5.50
C VAL A 332 24.62 20.49 -6.90
N THR A 333 23.93 20.04 -7.94
CA THR A 333 24.38 20.20 -9.33
C THR A 333 23.28 20.77 -10.21
N THR A 334 23.68 21.30 -11.37
CA THR A 334 22.75 21.60 -12.46
C THR A 334 22.18 20.34 -13.08
N ARG A 335 21.11 20.47 -13.88
CA ARG A 335 20.42 19.34 -14.53
C ARG A 335 21.34 18.47 -15.39
N ASP A 336 22.22 19.13 -16.12
CA ASP A 336 23.20 18.55 -17.04
C ASP A 336 24.52 18.15 -16.33
N LEU A 337 24.59 18.34 -15.00
CA LEU A 337 25.76 18.07 -14.15
C LEU A 337 27.02 18.88 -14.52
N THR A 338 26.91 19.89 -15.40
CA THR A 338 28.07 20.66 -15.85
C THR A 338 28.62 21.59 -14.78
N THR A 339 27.77 21.99 -13.83
CA THR A 339 28.15 22.90 -12.74
C THR A 339 27.79 22.27 -11.39
N VAL A 340 28.80 22.18 -10.52
CA VAL A 340 28.63 21.84 -9.10
C VAL A 340 28.47 23.12 -8.29
N LEU A 341 27.38 23.21 -7.55
CA LEU A 341 27.01 24.32 -6.67
C LEU A 341 27.17 23.84 -5.22
N ARG A 342 28.20 24.33 -4.52
CA ARG A 342 28.50 23.96 -3.13
C ARG A 342 27.74 24.79 -2.13
N THR A 343 27.40 26.02 -2.50
CA THR A 343 26.70 26.96 -1.62
C THR A 343 25.49 27.57 -2.32
N HIS A 344 24.53 28.02 -1.51
CA HIS A 344 23.37 28.75 -2.04
C HIS A 344 23.77 30.08 -2.70
N GLU A 345 24.87 30.71 -2.27
CA GLU A 345 25.38 31.95 -2.92
C GLU A 345 25.95 31.67 -4.32
N GLU A 346 26.64 30.54 -4.51
CA GLU A 346 27.03 30.07 -5.85
C GLU A 346 25.80 29.83 -6.72
N ALA A 347 24.77 29.17 -6.17
CA ALA A 347 23.52 28.92 -6.89
C ALA A 347 22.78 30.21 -7.27
N LYS A 348 22.72 31.20 -6.38
CA LYS A 348 22.19 32.54 -6.69
C LYS A 348 22.96 33.21 -7.81
N THR A 349 24.28 33.15 -7.78
CA THR A 349 25.14 33.72 -8.82
C THR A 349 24.89 33.05 -10.16
N PHE A 350 24.82 31.72 -10.17
CA PHE A 350 24.46 30.93 -11.34
C PHE A 350 23.07 31.30 -11.89
N MET A 351 22.05 31.39 -11.04
CA MET A 351 20.69 31.76 -11.44
C MET A 351 20.61 33.17 -12.04
N LYS A 352 21.37 34.14 -11.49
CA LYS A 352 21.45 35.51 -12.02
C LYS A 352 22.16 35.58 -13.39
N ALA A 353 23.14 34.71 -13.61
CA ALA A 353 23.89 34.64 -14.87
C ALA A 353 23.08 34.01 -16.02
N GLN A 354 21.97 33.31 -15.72
CA GLN A 354 21.11 32.74 -16.75
C GLN A 354 20.12 33.78 -17.31
N THR A 355 20.14 33.95 -18.64
CA THR A 355 19.28 34.91 -19.36
C THR A 355 17.84 34.41 -19.55
N THR A 356 17.53 33.16 -19.21
CA THR A 356 16.22 32.53 -19.48
C THR A 356 15.28 32.60 -18.28
N ARG A 357 14.02 33.00 -18.51
CA ARG A 357 12.97 33.10 -17.46
C ARG A 357 12.51 31.76 -16.83
N ARG A 358 13.15 30.64 -17.15
CA ARG A 358 12.73 29.28 -16.75
C ARG A 358 13.79 28.52 -15.93
N THR A 359 14.71 29.23 -15.29
CA THR A 359 15.74 28.63 -14.44
C THR A 359 15.15 28.03 -13.17
N PHE A 360 15.57 26.80 -12.84
CA PHE A 360 15.24 26.13 -11.59
C PHE A 360 15.67 26.96 -10.38
N GLN A 361 14.82 27.03 -9.35
CA GLN A 361 15.08 27.80 -8.15
C GLN A 361 15.66 26.90 -7.06
N TYR A 362 16.93 27.09 -6.74
CA TYR A 362 17.59 26.38 -5.64
C TYR A 362 17.26 27.06 -4.31
N ALA A 363 16.80 26.28 -3.33
CA ALA A 363 16.52 26.78 -1.98
C ALA A 363 17.77 26.64 -1.09
N PRO A 364 17.96 27.52 -0.08
CA PRO A 364 19.06 27.39 0.87
C PRO A 364 19.10 26.03 1.57
N SER A 365 17.92 25.47 1.88
CA SER A 365 17.75 24.18 2.56
C SER A 365 18.20 22.97 1.74
N MET A 366 18.50 23.12 0.45
CA MET A 366 19.02 22.03 -0.38
C MET A 366 20.52 21.77 -0.14
N PHE A 367 21.24 22.72 0.43
CA PHE A 367 22.69 22.66 0.62
C PHE A 367 23.02 22.15 2.01
N ALA A 368 24.04 21.29 2.11
CA ALA A 368 24.49 20.77 3.39
C ALA A 368 25.04 21.89 4.28
N ASN A 369 24.62 21.89 5.55
CA ASN A 369 25.27 22.63 6.62
C ASN A 369 25.80 21.62 7.63
N THR A 370 27.06 21.23 7.49
CA THR A 370 27.67 20.13 8.25
C THR A 370 27.55 20.34 9.76
N GLU A 371 27.77 21.55 10.26
CA GLU A 371 27.69 21.87 11.69
C GLU A 371 26.26 21.66 12.22
N LEU A 372 25.26 22.19 11.52
CA LEU A 372 23.85 22.03 11.87
C LEU A 372 23.42 20.56 11.80
N LEU A 373 23.87 19.83 10.78
CA LEU A 373 23.55 18.42 10.58
C LEU A 373 24.09 17.54 11.71
N VAL A 374 25.31 17.83 12.18
CA VAL A 374 25.91 17.15 13.34
C VAL A 374 25.18 17.51 14.64
N GLU A 375 24.84 18.78 14.85
CA GLU A 375 24.04 19.23 16.01
C GLU A 375 22.67 18.53 16.06
N GLN A 376 22.06 18.32 14.89
CA GLN A 376 20.76 17.67 14.75
C GLN A 376 20.81 16.14 14.87
N HIS A 377 22.00 15.54 15.02
CA HIS A 377 22.21 14.10 14.98
C HIS A 377 21.71 13.42 13.70
N ILE A 378 21.96 14.03 12.53
CA ILE A 378 21.46 13.51 11.24
C ILE A 378 21.94 12.08 10.95
N GLU A 379 23.06 11.67 11.53
CA GLU A 379 23.60 10.32 11.44
C GLU A 379 22.64 9.24 11.97
N ARG A 380 21.61 9.63 12.75
CA ARG A 380 20.54 8.74 13.22
C ARG A 380 19.50 8.40 12.15
N THR A 381 19.46 9.15 11.05
CA THR A 381 18.70 8.72 9.86
C THR A 381 19.39 7.51 9.22
N ARG A 382 18.66 6.75 8.39
CA ARG A 382 19.19 5.51 7.78
C ARG A 382 19.00 5.53 6.27
N ARG A 383 20.10 5.29 5.58
CA ARG A 383 20.17 5.01 4.14
C ARG A 383 20.29 3.52 3.92
N ILE A 384 19.35 2.95 3.18
CA ILE A 384 19.40 1.56 2.78
C ILE A 384 19.88 1.54 1.34
N LEU A 385 21.13 1.12 1.16
CA LEU A 385 21.73 0.98 -0.15
C LEU A 385 21.44 -0.42 -0.71
N PRO A 386 21.02 -0.56 -1.98
CA PRO A 386 20.61 -1.82 -2.57
C PRO A 386 21.58 -3.00 -2.35
N HIS A 387 22.88 -2.77 -2.53
CA HIS A 387 23.92 -3.80 -2.48
C HIS A 387 24.25 -4.27 -1.06
N ALA A 388 23.84 -3.55 -0.02
CA ALA A 388 24.17 -3.89 1.36
C ALA A 388 23.45 -5.15 1.87
N GLN A 389 22.24 -5.42 1.36
CA GLN A 389 21.43 -6.57 1.77
C GLN A 389 20.43 -7.03 0.68
N ASP A 390 20.76 -6.76 -0.58
CA ASP A 390 19.97 -7.15 -1.75
C ASP A 390 18.52 -6.64 -1.70
N THR A 391 18.34 -5.32 -1.59
CA THR A 391 17.02 -4.67 -1.55
C THR A 391 16.90 -3.53 -2.57
N GLY A 392 15.79 -2.79 -2.58
CA GLY A 392 15.76 -1.47 -3.20
C GLY A 392 16.54 -0.44 -2.38
N GLY A 393 16.67 0.75 -2.95
CA GLY A 393 17.19 1.94 -2.28
C GLY A 393 16.10 2.64 -1.48
N PHE A 394 16.44 3.11 -0.28
CA PHE A 394 15.46 3.71 0.62
C PHE A 394 16.12 4.64 1.65
N PHE A 395 15.35 5.61 2.14
CA PHE A 395 15.74 6.47 3.25
C PHE A 395 14.64 6.52 4.31
N VAL A 396 15.03 6.54 5.58
CA VAL A 396 14.09 6.68 6.70
C VAL A 396 14.66 7.48 7.86
N ALA A 397 13.82 8.31 8.45
CA ALA A 397 14.10 9.09 9.66
C ALA A 397 12.91 8.98 10.63
N ALA A 398 13.17 8.60 11.88
CA ALA A 398 12.18 8.58 12.94
C ALA A 398 12.41 9.76 13.89
N LEU A 399 11.38 10.57 14.10
CA LEU A 399 11.41 11.78 14.92
C LEU A 399 10.45 11.64 16.09
N ARG A 400 10.92 11.95 17.30
CA ARG A 400 10.09 12.00 18.50
C ARG A 400 9.69 13.45 18.78
N CYS A 401 8.41 13.67 19.01
CA CYS A 401 7.88 14.96 19.47
C CYS A 401 8.14 15.09 20.98
N ILE A 402 9.07 15.94 21.40
CA ILE A 402 9.41 16.11 22.82
C ILE A 402 8.57 17.19 23.51
N ALA A 403 8.01 18.11 22.74
CA ALA A 403 7.14 19.18 23.23
C ALA A 403 6.12 19.56 22.15
N ALA A 404 5.01 20.19 22.56
CA ALA A 404 4.02 20.68 21.63
C ALA A 404 4.61 21.75 20.69
N VAL A 405 4.37 21.61 19.38
CA VAL A 405 4.81 22.59 18.37
C VAL A 405 4.24 23.99 18.68
N PRO A 406 5.09 25.02 18.83
CA PRO A 406 4.68 26.40 19.05
C PRO A 406 3.71 26.91 17.98
N GLU A 407 2.76 27.76 18.34
CA GLU A 407 1.74 28.22 17.38
C GLU A 407 2.31 28.99 16.20
N ASP A 408 3.37 29.78 16.41
CA ASP A 408 4.10 30.52 15.37
C ASP A 408 4.88 29.61 14.41
N ALA A 409 5.23 28.40 14.86
CA ALA A 409 5.91 27.38 14.07
C ALA A 409 4.95 26.44 13.34
N ARG A 410 3.62 26.56 13.57
CA ARG A 410 2.63 25.74 12.87
C ARG A 410 2.41 26.27 11.45
N PRO A 411 2.33 25.40 10.43
CA PRO A 411 1.85 25.81 9.12
C PRO A 411 0.45 26.43 9.25
N ARG A 412 0.20 27.56 8.58
CA ARG A 412 -1.11 28.25 8.65
C ARG A 412 -2.24 27.26 8.33
N ALA A 413 -3.28 27.28 9.17
CA ALA A 413 -4.50 26.55 8.90
C ALA A 413 -5.33 27.34 7.87
N GLU A 414 -5.31 26.92 6.61
CA GLU A 414 -6.29 27.38 5.63
C GLU A 414 -7.49 26.44 5.65
N SER A 415 -8.71 26.98 5.64
CA SER A 415 -9.92 26.18 5.50
C SER A 415 -9.95 25.57 4.10
N ILE A 416 -9.75 24.25 3.99
CA ILE A 416 -9.87 23.50 2.72
C ILE A 416 -11.35 23.20 2.42
N LEU A 417 -12.22 24.20 2.57
CA LEU A 417 -13.55 24.12 2.01
C LEU A 417 -13.44 24.60 0.57
N ASP A 418 -13.10 23.68 -0.33
CA ASP A 418 -13.32 23.91 -1.76
C ASP A 418 -14.80 24.28 -1.94
N GLY A 419 -15.10 25.28 -2.78
CA GLY A 419 -16.41 25.92 -2.95
C GLY A 419 -17.57 25.04 -3.46
N ASN A 420 -17.52 23.72 -3.25
CA ASN A 420 -18.52 22.72 -3.63
C ASN A 420 -19.29 22.11 -2.45
N GLY A 421 -19.43 22.84 -1.34
CA GLY A 421 -20.28 22.45 -0.21
C GLY A 421 -19.60 21.57 0.83
N THR A 422 -20.21 21.52 2.02
CA THR A 422 -19.78 20.69 3.16
C THR A 422 -19.53 19.25 2.71
N PRO A 423 -18.36 18.64 3.03
CA PRO A 423 -18.14 17.23 2.77
C PRO A 423 -19.29 16.42 3.35
N ALA A 424 -19.91 15.54 2.56
CA ALA A 424 -20.96 14.66 3.06
C ALA A 424 -20.36 13.74 4.12
N LEU A 425 -20.55 14.12 5.39
CA LEU A 425 -20.08 13.39 6.57
C LEU A 425 -20.79 12.04 6.64
N MET A 426 -20.04 11.02 7.03
CA MET A 426 -20.62 9.74 7.43
C MET A 426 -21.29 9.95 8.79
N LYS A 427 -22.54 9.53 8.94
CA LYS A 427 -23.34 9.75 10.15
C LYS A 427 -23.85 8.43 10.70
N PRO A 428 -24.03 8.31 12.03
CA PRO A 428 -24.79 7.21 12.61
C PRO A 428 -26.20 7.11 11.99
N LEU A 429 -26.74 5.89 11.96
CA LEU A 429 -28.10 5.65 11.45
C LEU A 429 -29.14 6.34 12.34
N SER A 430 -30.18 6.88 11.70
CA SER A 430 -31.41 7.28 12.38
C SER A 430 -32.16 6.08 12.95
N ASP A 431 -33.02 6.29 13.94
CA ASP A 431 -33.84 5.22 14.53
C ASP A 431 -34.73 4.52 13.48
N GLY A 432 -35.25 5.29 12.51
CA GLY A 432 -36.03 4.75 11.40
C GLY A 432 -35.21 3.86 10.46
N MET A 433 -34.00 4.31 10.10
CA MET A 433 -33.09 3.50 9.28
C MET A 433 -32.60 2.26 10.03
N ARG A 434 -32.34 2.37 11.34
CA ARG A 434 -32.00 1.24 12.22
C ARG A 434 -33.10 0.18 12.20
N ALA A 435 -34.35 0.56 12.44
CA ALA A 435 -35.49 -0.35 12.39
C ALA A 435 -35.66 -1.00 11.00
N THR A 436 -35.38 -0.24 9.94
CA THR A 436 -35.41 -0.75 8.56
C THR A 436 -34.34 -1.81 8.33
N VAL A 437 -33.09 -1.55 8.73
CA VAL A 437 -31.98 -2.50 8.61
C VAL A 437 -32.25 -3.77 9.43
N GLN A 438 -32.69 -3.61 10.67
CA GLN A 438 -33.07 -4.70 11.56
C GLN A 438 -34.11 -5.61 10.91
N LYS A 439 -35.22 -5.03 10.44
CA LYS A 439 -36.30 -5.79 9.80
C LYS A 439 -35.87 -6.45 8.50
N ALA A 440 -35.13 -5.75 7.64
CA ALA A 440 -34.73 -6.23 6.33
C ALA A 440 -33.78 -7.44 6.41
N LEU A 441 -32.87 -7.44 7.38
CA LEU A 441 -31.85 -8.48 7.54
C LEU A 441 -32.19 -9.47 8.67
N MET A 442 -33.28 -9.26 9.41
CA MET A 442 -33.68 -10.03 10.59
C MET A 442 -32.59 -10.07 11.68
N LEU A 443 -31.83 -8.99 11.83
CA LEU A 443 -30.76 -8.89 12.83
C LEU A 443 -31.35 -8.80 14.26
N PRO A 444 -30.67 -9.36 15.28
CA PRO A 444 -31.13 -9.31 16.66
C PRO A 444 -31.00 -7.91 17.26
N ASP A 445 -31.78 -7.60 18.30
CA ASP A 445 -31.67 -6.35 19.06
C ASP A 445 -30.28 -6.15 19.69
N THR A 446 -29.53 -7.24 19.92
CA THR A 446 -28.17 -7.23 20.48
C THR A 446 -27.10 -6.80 19.49
N PHE A 447 -27.41 -6.61 18.21
CA PHE A 447 -26.45 -6.16 17.20
C PHE A 447 -26.00 -4.71 17.48
N PRO A 448 -24.72 -4.34 17.30
CA PRO A 448 -24.20 -3.00 17.60
C PRO A 448 -24.60 -1.98 16.52
N TYR A 449 -25.87 -1.57 16.51
CA TYR A 449 -26.41 -0.64 15.52
C TYR A 449 -25.82 0.78 15.60
N ASP A 450 -25.27 1.16 16.75
CA ASP A 450 -24.55 2.41 16.98
C ASP A 450 -23.20 2.48 16.25
N HIS A 451 -22.64 1.33 15.86
CA HIS A 451 -21.44 1.23 15.02
C HIS A 451 -21.76 1.29 13.52
N LEU A 452 -23.04 1.32 13.15
CA LEU A 452 -23.45 1.49 11.77
C LEU A 452 -23.49 2.96 11.39
N ILE A 453 -22.93 3.27 10.23
CA ILE A 453 -22.91 4.61 9.66
C ILE A 453 -23.29 4.61 8.17
N VAL A 454 -23.73 5.77 7.72
CA VAL A 454 -24.26 6.00 6.38
C VAL A 454 -23.90 7.39 5.89
N ARG A 455 -23.66 7.53 4.58
CA ARG A 455 -23.41 8.85 3.96
C ARG A 455 -24.70 9.62 3.69
N ASN A 456 -25.72 8.92 3.21
CA ASN A 456 -27.05 9.43 2.92
C ASN A 456 -28.05 8.27 3.05
N GLU A 457 -29.10 8.45 3.85
CA GLU A 457 -30.17 7.46 4.06
C GLU A 457 -31.19 7.42 2.90
N GLU A 458 -31.17 8.42 2.02
CA GLU A 458 -32.02 8.52 0.83
C GLU A 458 -31.27 8.15 -0.46
N ALA A 459 -30.13 7.47 -0.33
CA ALA A 459 -29.30 7.14 -1.48
C ALA A 459 -30.00 6.16 -2.43
N ARG A 460 -29.87 6.38 -3.74
CA ARG A 460 -30.38 5.46 -4.77
C ARG A 460 -29.92 4.02 -4.57
N ASN A 461 -28.66 3.84 -4.20
CA ASN A 461 -28.09 2.55 -3.83
C ASN A 461 -27.61 2.69 -2.39
N GLN A 462 -28.39 2.17 -1.46
CA GLN A 462 -28.08 2.30 -0.05
C GLN A 462 -26.84 1.48 0.27
N LYS A 463 -25.92 2.09 1.00
CA LYS A 463 -24.71 1.44 1.53
C LYS A 463 -24.60 1.79 3.00
N VAL A 464 -24.45 0.76 3.83
CA VAL A 464 -24.26 0.89 5.27
C VAL A 464 -22.89 0.35 5.61
N TYR A 465 -22.18 1.07 6.46
CA TYR A 465 -20.82 0.78 6.85
C TYR A 465 -20.77 0.49 8.34
N LEU A 466 -19.84 -0.36 8.75
CA LEU A 466 -19.55 -0.69 10.14
C LEU A 466 -18.15 -0.14 10.47
N ALA A 467 -18.04 0.59 11.57
CA ALA A 467 -16.78 1.16 12.02
C ALA A 467 -16.72 1.12 13.56
N ASN A 468 -15.51 1.11 14.12
CA ASN A 468 -15.36 1.26 15.56
C ASN A 468 -15.69 2.71 16.00
N SER A 469 -15.94 2.91 17.29
CA SER A 469 -16.37 4.21 17.82
C SER A 469 -15.32 5.32 17.60
N ASP A 470 -14.03 5.01 17.72
CA ASP A 470 -12.94 5.99 17.52
C ASP A 470 -12.90 6.49 16.06
N ALA A 471 -13.10 5.61 15.09
CA ALA A 471 -13.15 5.95 13.68
C ALA A 471 -14.39 6.79 13.35
N ILE A 472 -15.54 6.46 13.93
CA ILE A 472 -16.77 7.26 13.77
C ILE A 472 -16.56 8.68 14.31
N LEU A 473 -16.08 8.80 15.55
CA LEU A 473 -15.87 10.09 16.22
C LEU A 473 -14.85 10.95 15.48
N LEU A 474 -13.68 10.39 15.16
CA LEU A 474 -12.60 11.12 14.49
C LEU A 474 -13.04 11.58 13.09
N SER A 475 -13.80 10.76 12.36
CA SER A 475 -14.28 11.12 11.03
C SER A 475 -15.11 12.41 11.02
N GLN A 476 -15.80 12.75 12.11
CA GLN A 476 -16.59 13.97 12.20
C GLN A 476 -15.72 15.24 12.38
N GLN A 477 -14.44 15.07 12.74
CA GLN A 477 -13.53 16.17 13.09
C GLN A 477 -12.46 16.47 12.01
N LEU A 478 -12.23 15.57 11.05
CA LEU A 478 -11.10 15.65 10.10
C LEU A 478 -11.13 16.84 9.13
N GLY A 479 -12.26 17.53 8.97
CA GLY A 479 -12.35 18.77 8.18
C GLY A 479 -11.93 18.65 6.71
N CYS A 480 -11.88 17.44 6.13
CA CYS A 480 -11.51 17.18 4.75
C CYS A 480 -12.45 16.17 4.08
N ARG A 481 -12.26 15.91 2.78
CA ARG A 481 -13.09 14.97 2.04
C ARG A 481 -12.83 13.54 2.51
N ILE A 482 -13.86 12.96 3.12
CA ILE A 482 -13.89 11.55 3.52
C ILE A 482 -14.40 10.71 2.35
N VAL A 483 -13.60 9.72 1.97
CA VAL A 483 -13.89 8.76 0.90
C VAL A 483 -14.60 7.55 1.50
N GLN A 484 -14.09 7.03 2.61
CA GLN A 484 -14.68 5.91 3.34
C GLN A 484 -14.34 5.97 4.83
N VAL A 485 -15.24 5.44 5.66
CA VAL A 485 -15.04 5.15 7.08
C VAL A 485 -15.54 3.74 7.29
N GLY A 486 -14.74 2.87 7.90
CA GLY A 486 -15.18 1.52 8.20
C GLY A 486 -15.28 0.59 7.00
N SER A 487 -15.78 -0.60 7.29
CA SER A 487 -16.11 -1.64 6.31
C SER A 487 -17.50 -1.43 5.73
N LYS A 488 -17.67 -1.63 4.42
CA LYS A 488 -19.01 -1.64 3.81
C LYS A 488 -19.65 -3.00 4.07
N VAL A 489 -20.66 -3.05 4.94
CA VAL A 489 -21.25 -4.32 5.42
C VAL A 489 -22.61 -4.63 4.82
N PHE A 490 -23.43 -3.64 4.49
CA PHE A 490 -24.74 -3.85 3.86
C PHE A 490 -24.93 -2.99 2.62
N GLU A 491 -25.66 -3.53 1.65
CA GLU A 491 -26.09 -2.76 0.48
C GLU A 491 -27.50 -3.14 0.01
N SER A 492 -28.18 -2.18 -0.62
CA SER A 492 -29.50 -2.41 -1.21
C SER A 492 -29.42 -3.32 -2.43
N VAL A 493 -30.28 -4.33 -2.49
CA VAL A 493 -30.45 -5.19 -3.66
C VAL A 493 -31.21 -4.47 -4.77
N VAL A 494 -32.19 -3.64 -4.39
CA VAL A 494 -33.05 -2.88 -5.30
C VAL A 494 -32.82 -1.38 -5.11
N LYS A 495 -32.75 -0.64 -6.22
CA LYS A 495 -32.60 0.81 -6.21
C LYS A 495 -33.76 1.48 -5.47
N TYR A 496 -33.44 2.48 -4.64
CA TYR A 496 -34.39 3.26 -3.83
C TYR A 496 -35.20 2.44 -2.81
N ARG A 497 -34.75 1.22 -2.46
CA ARG A 497 -35.38 0.38 -1.44
C ARG A 497 -34.40 0.04 -0.34
N ASN A 498 -34.67 0.60 0.84
CA ASN A 498 -33.88 0.33 2.04
C ASN A 498 -34.37 -0.91 2.81
N ASP A 499 -35.55 -1.45 2.45
CA ASP A 499 -36.15 -2.64 3.07
C ASP A 499 -35.72 -3.96 2.40
N THR A 500 -34.88 -3.88 1.37
CA THR A 500 -34.27 -5.05 0.70
C THR A 500 -32.75 -4.90 0.70
N LEU A 501 -32.12 -5.33 1.78
CA LEU A 501 -30.67 -5.27 1.99
C LEU A 501 -30.05 -6.67 1.93
N ARG A 502 -28.76 -6.71 1.64
CA ARG A 502 -27.92 -7.92 1.73
C ARG A 502 -26.57 -7.62 2.38
N PHE A 503 -25.89 -8.67 2.83
CA PHE A 503 -24.50 -8.58 3.25
C PHE A 503 -23.59 -8.30 2.06
N CYS A 504 -22.64 -7.39 2.24
CA CYS A 504 -21.59 -7.12 1.27
C CYS A 504 -20.50 -8.19 1.37
N PRO A 505 -20.08 -8.81 0.24
CA PRO A 505 -19.02 -9.82 0.26
C PRO A 505 -17.71 -9.32 0.87
N ASP A 506 -17.36 -8.06 0.59
CA ASP A 506 -16.12 -7.43 1.06
C ASP A 506 -16.10 -7.20 2.58
N GLY A 507 -17.26 -7.02 3.23
CA GLY A 507 -17.36 -6.70 4.66
C GLY A 507 -17.91 -7.84 5.51
N VAL A 508 -18.12 -9.03 4.93
CA VAL A 508 -18.78 -10.14 5.63
C VAL A 508 -17.97 -10.64 6.82
N ALA A 509 -16.63 -10.66 6.71
CA ALA A 509 -15.76 -11.10 7.78
C ALA A 509 -15.84 -10.20 9.01
N ASP A 510 -16.06 -8.89 8.81
CA ASP A 510 -16.21 -7.91 9.90
C ASP A 510 -17.57 -8.02 10.62
N LEU A 511 -18.57 -8.62 9.97
CA LEU A 511 -19.89 -8.85 10.56
C LEU A 511 -19.92 -10.07 11.48
N VAL A 512 -19.15 -11.12 11.17
CA VAL A 512 -19.23 -12.43 11.84
C VAL A 512 -19.20 -12.34 13.37
N PRO A 513 -18.33 -11.53 14.02
CA PRO A 513 -18.30 -11.43 15.47
C PRO A 513 -19.63 -10.96 16.10
N PHE A 514 -20.48 -10.29 15.33
CA PHE A 514 -21.74 -9.69 15.78
C PHE A 514 -22.98 -10.48 15.36
N LEU A 515 -22.82 -11.57 14.61
CA LEU A 515 -23.93 -12.37 14.09
C LEU A 515 -24.22 -13.58 15.00
N PRO A 516 -25.51 -13.87 15.30
CA PRO A 516 -25.88 -15.07 16.03
C PRO A 516 -25.69 -16.33 15.17
N SER A 517 -25.63 -17.49 15.81
CA SER A 517 -25.28 -18.77 15.17
C SER A 517 -26.23 -19.17 14.02
N ASN A 518 -27.49 -18.73 14.04
CA ASN A 518 -28.45 -18.99 12.97
C ASN A 518 -28.16 -18.24 11.65
N PHE A 519 -27.25 -17.26 11.67
CA PHE A 519 -26.73 -16.63 10.44
C PHE A 519 -25.51 -17.36 9.87
N LEU A 520 -24.91 -18.27 10.64
CA LEU A 520 -23.68 -18.96 10.27
C LEU A 520 -24.02 -20.38 9.83
N VAL A 521 -23.77 -20.68 8.56
CA VAL A 521 -24.08 -21.98 7.96
C VAL A 521 -22.77 -22.70 7.65
N PRO A 522 -22.39 -23.74 8.42
CA PRO A 522 -21.21 -24.53 8.14
C PRO A 522 -21.37 -25.29 6.82
N VAL A 523 -20.39 -25.19 5.93
CA VAL A 523 -20.34 -25.93 4.67
C VAL A 523 -18.97 -26.56 4.44
N THR A 524 -18.96 -27.69 3.72
CA THR A 524 -17.70 -28.30 3.30
C THR A 524 -17.02 -27.42 2.22
N PRO A 525 -15.68 -27.46 2.09
CA PRO A 525 -15.00 -26.78 1.01
C PRO A 525 -15.50 -27.19 -0.37
N LEU A 526 -15.92 -28.46 -0.52
CA LEU A 526 -16.48 -28.98 -1.77
C LEU A 526 -17.81 -28.32 -2.11
N LEU A 527 -18.73 -28.22 -1.14
CA LEU A 527 -20.01 -27.55 -1.33
C LEU A 527 -19.83 -26.06 -1.67
N LEU A 528 -18.83 -25.39 -1.09
CA LEU A 528 -18.53 -24.00 -1.44
C LEU A 528 -18.02 -23.85 -2.87
N LEU A 529 -17.30 -24.84 -3.42
CA LEU A 529 -16.90 -24.84 -4.83
C LEU A 529 -18.07 -25.06 -5.80
N GLU A 530 -19.10 -25.80 -5.37
CA GLU A 530 -20.33 -25.98 -6.15
C GLU A 530 -21.22 -24.73 -6.12
N LEU A 531 -21.21 -24.00 -5.00
CA LEU A 531 -21.99 -22.80 -4.74
C LEU A 531 -21.24 -21.54 -5.19
N THR A 532 -21.44 -21.10 -6.43
CA THR A 532 -20.95 -19.79 -6.89
C THR A 532 -22.12 -18.91 -7.32
N ALA A 533 -21.87 -17.61 -7.47
CA ALA A 533 -22.88 -16.68 -7.95
C ALA A 533 -23.38 -17.05 -9.36
N GLU A 534 -22.54 -17.72 -10.15
CA GLU A 534 -22.85 -18.19 -11.50
C GLU A 534 -23.58 -19.55 -11.49
N THR A 535 -23.49 -20.30 -10.39
CA THR A 535 -24.10 -21.63 -10.20
C THR A 535 -24.99 -21.67 -8.94
N PRO A 536 -26.12 -20.92 -8.92
CA PRO A 536 -27.00 -20.90 -7.76
C PRO A 536 -27.72 -22.23 -7.56
N MET A 537 -27.85 -22.65 -6.29
CA MET A 537 -28.40 -23.95 -5.89
C MET A 537 -29.85 -23.83 -5.45
N SER A 538 -30.69 -24.84 -5.75
CA SER A 538 -32.09 -24.83 -5.29
C SER A 538 -32.18 -24.91 -3.76
N TYR A 539 -33.25 -24.39 -3.17
CA TYR A 539 -33.48 -24.50 -1.72
C TYR A 539 -33.53 -25.95 -1.25
N THR A 540 -34.15 -26.84 -2.02
CA THR A 540 -34.24 -28.26 -1.68
C THR A 540 -32.87 -28.92 -1.65
N ASP A 541 -32.04 -28.69 -2.68
CA ASP A 541 -30.70 -29.25 -2.75
C ASP A 541 -29.80 -28.69 -1.65
N PHE A 542 -29.86 -27.38 -1.42
CA PHE A 542 -29.10 -26.73 -0.36
C PHE A 542 -29.46 -27.28 1.02
N SER A 543 -30.76 -27.41 1.32
CA SER A 543 -31.24 -27.95 2.59
C SER A 543 -30.84 -29.42 2.74
N THR A 544 -30.87 -30.21 1.66
CA THR A 544 -30.42 -31.60 1.67
C THR A 544 -28.93 -31.73 1.96
N LYS A 545 -28.09 -30.87 1.37
CA LYS A 545 -26.64 -30.93 1.52
C LYS A 545 -26.13 -30.35 2.84
N THR A 546 -26.83 -29.37 3.42
CA THR A 546 -26.44 -28.70 4.66
C THR A 546 -27.16 -29.22 5.89
N GLY A 547 -28.30 -29.90 5.72
CA GLY A 547 -29.21 -30.28 6.80
C GLY A 547 -29.98 -29.10 7.40
N GLN A 548 -29.85 -27.89 6.86
CA GLN A 548 -30.56 -26.69 7.34
C GLN A 548 -31.75 -26.35 6.46
N LEU A 549 -32.90 -26.11 7.07
CA LEU A 549 -34.09 -25.67 6.36
C LEU A 549 -33.91 -24.23 5.89
N THR A 550 -33.93 -24.02 4.56
CA THR A 550 -33.70 -22.68 3.98
C THR A 550 -34.74 -21.64 4.42
N GLU A 551 -35.94 -22.07 4.83
CA GLU A 551 -37.00 -21.18 5.33
C GLU A 551 -36.64 -20.53 6.67
N GLU A 552 -35.87 -21.23 7.51
CA GLU A 552 -35.43 -20.79 8.85
C GLU A 552 -34.23 -19.84 8.79
N LEU A 553 -33.52 -19.80 7.66
CA LEU A 553 -32.38 -18.91 7.48
C LEU A 553 -32.82 -17.46 7.31
N PRO A 554 -32.00 -16.47 7.71
CA PRO A 554 -32.23 -15.07 7.38
C PRO A 554 -32.18 -14.79 5.86
N PRO A 555 -32.72 -13.65 5.36
CA PRO A 555 -32.65 -13.29 3.94
C PRO A 555 -31.21 -13.23 3.39
N SER A 556 -30.27 -12.77 4.22
CA SER A 556 -28.83 -12.79 3.95
C SER A 556 -28.11 -13.41 5.14
N PHE A 557 -27.14 -14.28 4.87
CA PHE A 557 -26.46 -15.09 5.87
C PHE A 557 -25.01 -15.36 5.43
N VAL A 558 -24.24 -16.06 6.25
CA VAL A 558 -22.82 -16.33 6.00
C VAL A 558 -22.60 -17.84 5.90
N LEU A 559 -22.05 -18.28 4.76
CA LEU A 559 -21.47 -19.61 4.66
C LEU A 559 -20.10 -19.59 5.33
N THR A 560 -19.87 -20.56 6.20
CA THR A 560 -18.62 -20.71 6.93
C THR A 560 -17.96 -22.02 6.54
N THR A 561 -16.69 -21.97 6.19
CA THR A 561 -15.86 -23.16 6.03
C THR A 561 -14.52 -22.93 6.70
N SER A 562 -13.73 -23.97 6.88
CA SER A 562 -12.42 -23.87 7.52
C SER A 562 -11.35 -24.52 6.69
N TRP A 563 -10.20 -23.87 6.61
CA TRP A 563 -8.97 -24.46 6.10
C TRP A 563 -8.00 -24.70 7.26
N SER A 564 -7.39 -25.88 7.32
CA SER A 564 -6.52 -26.28 8.44
C SER A 564 -5.32 -25.34 8.66
N VAL A 565 -4.89 -24.63 7.62
CA VAL A 565 -3.75 -23.70 7.67
C VAL A 565 -4.18 -22.27 7.99
N GLY A 566 -5.21 -21.74 7.30
CA GLY A 566 -5.63 -20.35 7.43
C GLY A 566 -6.75 -20.10 8.44
N GLY A 567 -7.47 -21.15 8.88
CA GLY A 567 -8.63 -20.99 9.74
C GLY A 567 -9.93 -20.73 8.96
N PRO A 568 -10.87 -19.94 9.52
CA PRO A 568 -12.20 -19.79 8.95
C PRO A 568 -12.22 -18.91 7.69
N ILE A 569 -13.11 -19.26 6.78
CA ILE A 569 -13.41 -18.54 5.53
C ILE A 569 -14.90 -18.21 5.54
N TYR A 570 -15.21 -16.95 5.25
CA TYR A 570 -16.57 -16.42 5.31
C TYR A 570 -17.03 -15.98 3.92
N VAL A 571 -18.22 -16.43 3.52
CA VAL A 571 -18.84 -16.06 2.25
C VAL A 571 -20.24 -15.53 2.50
N ALA A 572 -20.52 -14.33 2.00
CA ALA A 572 -21.87 -13.78 2.00
C ALA A 572 -22.78 -14.60 1.06
N ALA A 573 -23.94 -14.99 1.56
CA ALA A 573 -24.97 -15.68 0.81
C ALA A 573 -26.35 -15.04 1.03
N GLU A 574 -27.25 -15.28 0.08
CA GLU A 574 -28.61 -14.77 0.14
C GLU A 574 -29.63 -15.78 -0.38
N ARG A 575 -30.84 -15.70 0.18
CA ARG A 575 -32.01 -16.42 -0.30
C ARG A 575 -32.67 -15.59 -1.40
N SER A 576 -32.55 -16.04 -2.64
CA SER A 576 -33.23 -15.40 -3.76
C SER A 576 -34.63 -15.98 -3.94
N THR A 577 -35.63 -15.35 -3.32
CA THR A 577 -37.04 -15.78 -3.40
C THR A 577 -37.54 -15.79 -4.85
N LYS A 578 -37.07 -14.85 -5.68
CA LYS A 578 -37.37 -14.79 -7.11
C LYS A 578 -36.89 -16.04 -7.87
N LEU A 579 -35.74 -16.59 -7.48
CA LEU A 579 -35.14 -17.75 -8.14
C LEU A 579 -35.50 -19.07 -7.46
N GLY A 580 -35.97 -19.06 -6.22
CA GLY A 580 -36.08 -20.26 -5.38
C GLY A 580 -34.72 -20.89 -5.09
N LYS A 581 -33.67 -20.06 -5.00
CA LYS A 581 -32.27 -20.50 -4.95
C LYS A 581 -31.44 -19.75 -3.91
N VAL A 582 -30.39 -20.41 -3.44
CA VAL A 582 -29.29 -19.80 -2.68
C VAL A 582 -28.24 -19.27 -3.65
N VAL A 583 -27.83 -18.03 -3.45
CA VAL A 583 -26.74 -17.37 -4.18
C VAL A 583 -25.60 -17.11 -3.21
N ALA A 584 -24.39 -17.53 -3.55
CA ALA A 584 -23.18 -17.34 -2.74
C ALA A 584 -22.15 -16.50 -3.50
N HIS A 585 -21.58 -15.49 -2.85
CA HIS A 585 -20.60 -14.58 -3.45
C HIS A 585 -19.17 -15.06 -3.20
N VAL A 586 -18.80 -16.20 -3.77
CA VAL A 586 -17.46 -16.79 -3.61
C VAL A 586 -16.44 -16.04 -4.47
N ALA A 587 -15.34 -15.59 -3.84
CA ALA A 587 -14.22 -14.93 -4.50
C ALA A 587 -13.15 -15.93 -4.99
N ASP A 588 -12.37 -15.55 -6.00
CA ASP A 588 -11.33 -16.39 -6.60
C ASP A 588 -10.30 -16.92 -5.59
N TRP A 589 -9.93 -16.10 -4.60
CA TRP A 589 -9.01 -16.54 -3.55
C TRP A 589 -9.65 -17.60 -2.65
N GLN A 590 -10.95 -17.53 -2.37
CA GLN A 590 -11.68 -18.51 -1.58
C GLN A 590 -11.79 -19.84 -2.33
N VAL A 591 -12.04 -19.80 -3.64
CA VAL A 591 -11.97 -20.97 -4.53
C VAL A 591 -10.59 -21.63 -4.44
N THR A 592 -9.53 -20.82 -4.51
CA THR A 592 -8.15 -21.31 -4.43
C THR A 592 -7.86 -21.98 -3.09
N VAL A 593 -8.28 -21.37 -1.98
CA VAL A 593 -8.10 -21.96 -0.64
C VAL A 593 -8.93 -23.24 -0.46
N CYS A 594 -10.17 -23.30 -0.96
CA CYS A 594 -10.97 -24.52 -0.92
C CYS A 594 -10.34 -25.66 -1.72
N LYS A 595 -9.76 -25.37 -2.89
CA LYS A 595 -9.00 -26.37 -3.66
C LYS A 595 -7.78 -26.86 -2.89
N LEU A 596 -7.04 -25.97 -2.21
CA LEU A 596 -5.93 -26.36 -1.34
C LEU A 596 -6.39 -27.25 -0.18
N ALA A 597 -7.52 -26.91 0.46
CA ALA A 597 -8.08 -27.71 1.55
C ALA A 597 -8.47 -29.14 1.12
N LEU A 598 -8.82 -29.33 -0.16
CA LEU A 598 -9.20 -30.60 -0.76
C LEU A 598 -8.06 -31.29 -1.52
N ASN A 599 -6.84 -30.74 -1.50
CA ASN A 599 -5.70 -31.21 -2.31
C ASN A 599 -6.02 -31.31 -3.82
N LEU A 600 -6.83 -30.40 -4.34
CA LEU A 600 -7.18 -30.30 -5.76
C LEU A 600 -6.15 -29.47 -6.54
N PRO A 601 -5.93 -29.76 -7.83
CA PRO A 601 -4.99 -29.00 -8.66
C PRO A 601 -5.41 -27.53 -8.82
N LEU A 602 -4.45 -26.62 -8.64
CA LEU A 602 -4.66 -25.18 -8.82
C LEU A 602 -4.47 -24.69 -10.25
N VAL A 603 -3.67 -25.39 -11.04
CA VAL A 603 -3.36 -25.08 -12.44
C VAL A 603 -3.64 -26.35 -13.23
N GLU A 604 -4.37 -26.24 -14.34
CA GLU A 604 -4.60 -27.37 -15.25
C GLU A 604 -3.26 -27.87 -15.78
N SER A 605 -3.11 -29.20 -15.86
CA SER A 605 -2.01 -29.81 -16.59
C SER A 605 -2.17 -29.45 -18.05
N VAL A 606 -1.33 -28.54 -18.55
CA VAL A 606 -1.13 -28.43 -19.98
C VAL A 606 -0.42 -29.73 -20.35
N GLU A 607 -1.09 -30.64 -21.06
CA GLU A 607 -0.40 -31.73 -21.74
C GLU A 607 0.72 -31.06 -22.55
N GLU A 608 1.97 -31.50 -22.34
CA GLU A 608 3.09 -31.10 -23.20
C GLU A 608 2.84 -31.67 -24.60
N GLY A 609 1.96 -30.99 -25.35
CA GLY A 609 1.85 -31.14 -26.78
C GLY A 609 3.16 -30.69 -27.39
N GLN A 610 3.79 -31.60 -28.10
CA GLN A 610 5.00 -31.41 -28.90
C GLN A 610 4.91 -30.12 -29.74
N GLU A 611 5.46 -29.01 -29.24
CA GLU A 611 5.96 -27.97 -30.13
C GLU A 611 7.30 -28.47 -30.65
N GLY A 612 7.22 -29.07 -31.84
CA GLY A 612 8.38 -29.44 -32.63
C GLY A 612 9.31 -28.25 -32.75
N VAL A 613 10.53 -28.44 -32.26
CA VAL A 613 11.69 -27.68 -32.67
C VAL A 613 11.85 -27.90 -34.16
N THR A 614 11.34 -26.99 -34.98
CA THR A 614 11.91 -26.75 -36.31
C THR A 614 13.06 -25.78 -36.11
N GLU A 615 14.24 -26.35 -35.91
CA GLU A 615 15.47 -25.76 -36.43
C GLU A 615 15.25 -25.51 -37.92
N ASP A 616 15.19 -24.24 -38.33
CA ASP A 616 15.72 -23.88 -39.63
C ASP A 616 16.53 -22.60 -39.46
N GLY A 617 17.83 -22.79 -39.63
CA GLY A 617 18.81 -21.73 -39.64
C GLY A 617 18.84 -21.01 -40.98
N ASP A 618 19.24 -19.76 -40.85
CA ASP A 618 20.18 -19.09 -41.74
C ASP A 618 19.65 -18.40 -43.01
N ALA A 619 20.42 -17.36 -43.33
CA ALA A 619 20.62 -16.71 -44.62
C ALA A 619 19.80 -15.44 -44.92
N THR A 620 20.55 -14.33 -44.77
CA THR A 620 20.61 -13.14 -45.63
C THR A 620 19.72 -11.93 -45.30
N ARG A 621 20.33 -11.05 -44.48
CA ARG A 621 20.19 -9.60 -44.65
C ARG A 621 20.83 -9.22 -46.01
N LYS A 622 20.00 -8.86 -47.00
CA LYS A 622 20.46 -8.11 -48.17
C LYS A 622 20.02 -6.67 -48.03
N ASP A 623 21.02 -5.79 -47.99
CA ASP A 623 20.91 -4.39 -48.31
C ASP A 623 20.26 -4.20 -49.69
N ALA A 624 19.35 -3.24 -49.79
CA ALA A 624 19.00 -2.62 -51.06
C ALA A 624 18.56 -1.16 -50.79
N VAL A 625 19.59 -0.31 -50.70
CA VAL A 625 19.53 1.05 -51.23
C VAL A 625 19.20 0.94 -52.73
N VAL A 626 18.17 1.64 -53.19
CA VAL A 626 18.05 1.99 -54.62
C VAL A 626 17.87 3.50 -54.72
N PRO A 627 18.70 4.18 -55.53
CA PRO A 627 18.71 5.63 -55.71
C PRO A 627 17.67 6.05 -56.75
N ALA A 628 17.19 7.29 -56.63
CA ALA A 628 16.53 8.00 -57.72
C ALA A 628 17.61 8.68 -58.57
N ALA A 629 17.66 8.35 -59.86
CA ALA A 629 18.35 9.15 -60.86
C ALA A 629 17.54 9.15 -62.15
N ASP A 630 17.20 10.36 -62.58
CA ASP A 630 16.59 10.73 -63.85
C ASP A 630 17.42 10.28 -65.07
N ALA A 631 16.72 9.93 -66.14
CA ALA A 631 17.16 10.11 -67.53
C ALA A 631 15.96 10.70 -68.29
N ALA A 632 15.97 12.02 -68.49
CA ALA A 632 16.55 12.69 -69.66
C ALA A 632 15.67 12.56 -70.91
N ALA A 633 15.00 13.67 -71.22
CA ALA A 633 14.96 14.16 -72.58
C ALA A 633 16.29 14.88 -72.85
N GLN A 634 17.01 14.36 -73.85
CA GLN A 634 18.15 14.89 -74.62
C GLN A 634 19.51 15.01 -73.94
#